data_AF-A0A6J8A239-F1
#
_entry.id   AF-A0A6J8A239-F1
#
_cell.length_a   1.000
_cell.length_b   1.000
_cell.length_c   1.000
_cell.angle_alpha   90.00
_cell.angle_beta   90.00
_cell.angle_gamma   90.00
#
_symmetry.space_group_name_H-M   'P 1'
#
loop_
_entity.id
_entity.type
_entity.pdbx_description
1 polymer ?
#
loop_
_entity_poly.entity_id
_entity_poly.type
_entity_poly.pdbx_seq_one_letter_code
_entity_poly.pdbx_strand_id
1 'polypeptide(L)'
;MCYYLTVNLTPFGTASQSSSSILGKGVPENAVNPPISNKFSLDICAQKKLSERDCSPAWWMFQFSFGLAYITDITIYYGKNFAHRMDGFKLYLTNASTIPPVGYLCYEDTDPGYPNITQNIACNQLGQYVIYFDTSRSDEGSFISGPIVELCYVAINGCNKGAWGRNCADACPSKCINQHCHPKNGSCVWGCDPQNCVNNKCDKHTGSCTEGCVTGWVGPFCNKKPRTCNVQILGLKLS
;
A
#
# COMPACT_ATOMS: atom_id res chain seq x y z
N MET A 1 18.47 -7.95 -15.35
CA MET A 1 17.21 -7.99 -14.57
C MET A 1 16.57 -6.61 -14.63
N CYS A 2 15.36 -6.47 -15.18
CA CYS A 2 14.62 -5.21 -15.13
C CYS A 2 13.86 -5.15 -13.80
N TYR A 3 14.27 -4.28 -12.90
CA TYR A 3 13.59 -4.07 -11.62
C TYR A 3 12.26 -3.34 -11.89
N TYR A 4 11.13 -3.98 -11.57
CA TYR A 4 9.84 -3.30 -11.52
C TYR A 4 9.81 -2.41 -10.28
N LEU A 5 10.04 -1.12 -10.48
CA LEU A 5 10.03 -0.11 -9.43
C LEU A 5 8.58 0.36 -9.19
N THR A 6 8.05 0.05 -8.01
CA THR A 6 6.85 0.71 -7.45
C THR A 6 7.21 2.13 -7.00
N VAL A 7 6.20 2.97 -6.74
CA VAL A 7 6.40 4.36 -6.33
C VAL A 7 6.29 4.47 -4.82
N ASN A 8 7.14 5.29 -4.22
CA ASN A 8 7.01 5.71 -2.82
C ASN A 8 5.85 6.70 -2.70
N LEU A 9 4.76 6.27 -2.06
CA LEU A 9 3.51 7.02 -1.92
C LEU A 9 3.48 7.94 -0.70
N THR A 10 4.47 7.82 0.18
CA THR A 10 4.60 8.57 1.45
C THR A 10 4.49 10.09 1.30
N PRO A 11 5.04 10.74 0.24
CA PRO A 11 4.90 12.18 0.05
C PRO A 11 3.46 12.64 -0.28
N PHE A 12 2.55 11.72 -0.56
CA PHE A 12 1.22 12.01 -1.10
C PHE A 12 0.12 11.66 -0.09
N GLY A 13 0.23 12.21 1.12
CA GLY A 13 -0.74 12.02 2.17
C GLY A 13 -0.47 12.86 3.41
N THR A 14 -1.26 12.61 4.45
CA THR A 14 -1.15 13.29 5.74
C THR A 14 -1.01 12.27 6.86
N ALA A 15 -0.29 12.63 7.91
CA ALA A 15 -0.07 11.79 9.06
C ALA A 15 -0.81 12.35 10.29
N SER A 16 -1.21 11.46 11.20
CA SER A 16 -1.81 11.80 12.50
C SER A 16 -1.41 10.75 13.53
N GLN A 17 -1.47 11.07 14.81
CA GLN A 17 -1.10 10.14 15.88
C GLN A 17 -1.87 10.40 17.17
N SER A 18 -1.85 9.41 18.07
CA SER A 18 -2.51 9.43 19.39
C SER A 18 -2.19 10.66 20.25
N SER A 19 -0.91 11.03 20.35
CA SER A 19 -0.44 12.24 21.03
C SER A 19 0.98 12.58 20.55
N SER A 20 1.43 13.83 20.72
CA SER A 20 2.79 14.27 20.34
C SER A 20 3.62 14.64 21.56
N SER A 21 4.92 14.31 21.54
CA SER A 21 5.77 14.38 22.74
C SER A 21 5.90 15.78 23.36
N ILE A 22 6.07 16.85 22.55
CA ILE A 22 6.28 18.23 23.04
C ILE A 22 5.77 19.27 22.02
N LEU A 23 5.51 20.52 22.44
CA LEU A 23 5.25 21.67 21.55
C LEU A 23 6.26 21.75 20.39
N GLY A 24 5.85 21.32 19.20
CA GLY A 24 6.63 21.42 17.96
C GLY A 24 7.67 20.30 17.72
N LYS A 25 7.71 19.24 18.52
CA LYS A 25 8.61 18.09 18.31
C LYS A 25 7.84 16.76 18.33
N GLY A 26 8.38 15.73 17.69
CA GLY A 26 7.76 14.40 17.72
C GLY A 26 6.45 14.31 16.92
N VAL A 27 6.23 15.22 15.96
CA VAL A 27 4.96 15.33 15.21
C VAL A 27 4.78 14.18 14.23
N PRO A 28 3.54 13.77 13.90
CA PRO A 28 3.30 12.60 13.04
C PRO A 28 3.91 12.74 11.64
N GLU A 29 4.08 13.95 11.15
CA GLU A 29 4.68 14.27 9.84
C GLU A 29 6.16 13.90 9.77
N ASN A 30 6.84 13.80 10.91
CA ASN A 30 8.24 13.38 10.97
C ASN A 30 8.43 11.96 10.38
N ALA A 31 7.43 11.08 10.49
CA ALA A 31 7.49 9.73 9.92
C ALA A 31 7.27 9.70 8.40
N VAL A 32 6.82 10.79 7.76
CA VAL A 32 6.57 10.84 6.30
C VAL A 32 7.53 11.76 5.56
N ASN A 33 8.35 12.51 6.29
CA ASN A 33 9.43 13.32 5.72
C ASN A 33 10.75 12.57 5.86
N PRO A 34 11.45 12.25 4.76
CA PRO A 34 12.76 11.61 4.86
C PRO A 34 13.71 12.53 5.64
N PRO A 35 14.54 11.98 6.56
CA PRO A 35 15.42 12.80 7.38
C PRO A 35 16.47 13.50 6.51
N ILE A 36 16.73 14.78 6.79
CA ILE A 36 17.70 15.63 6.05
C ILE A 36 19.15 15.11 6.21
N SER A 37 19.41 14.28 7.23
CA SER A 37 20.68 13.58 7.44
C SER A 37 20.41 12.14 7.89
N ASN A 38 21.30 11.19 7.63
CA ASN A 38 21.21 9.80 8.15
C ASN A 38 21.30 9.70 9.69
N LYS A 39 21.15 10.82 10.42
CA LYS A 39 21.09 10.87 11.87
C LYS A 39 19.64 10.97 12.32
N PHE A 40 19.07 9.83 12.67
CA PHE A 40 17.79 9.73 13.37
C PHE A 40 17.97 10.16 14.84
N SER A 41 17.77 11.44 15.13
CA SER A 41 17.63 11.95 16.50
C SER A 41 16.16 11.94 16.92
N LEU A 42 15.88 11.84 18.22
CA LEU A 42 14.52 11.79 18.78
C LEU A 42 13.61 12.93 18.24
N ASP A 43 14.17 14.11 18.04
CA ASP A 43 13.42 15.31 17.61
C ASP A 43 12.87 15.25 16.18
N ILE A 44 13.38 14.34 15.34
CA ILE A 44 13.01 14.22 13.92
C ILE A 44 12.20 12.96 13.59
N CYS A 45 11.78 12.19 14.61
CA CYS A 45 10.89 11.04 14.45
C CYS A 45 9.49 11.41 14.94
N ALA A 46 8.46 10.68 14.51
CA ALA A 46 7.12 10.77 15.08
C ALA A 46 7.12 10.08 16.45
N GLN A 47 6.61 10.77 17.48
CA GLN A 47 6.72 10.31 18.86
C GLN A 47 5.46 10.53 19.68
N LYS A 48 4.96 9.46 20.31
CA LYS A 48 3.92 9.58 21.34
C LYS A 48 4.47 10.33 22.56
N LYS A 49 3.63 11.13 23.22
CA LYS A 49 3.95 11.70 24.53
C LYS A 49 4.12 10.60 25.56
N LEU A 50 5.34 10.47 26.10
CA LEU A 50 5.61 9.59 27.23
C LEU A 50 5.14 10.26 28.53
N SER A 51 4.37 9.52 29.31
CA SER A 51 4.00 9.88 30.67
C SER A 51 4.06 8.62 31.51
N GLU A 52 4.67 8.71 32.71
CA GLU A 52 4.92 7.58 33.63
C GLU A 52 3.68 6.78 34.05
N ARG A 53 2.47 7.16 33.60
CA ARG A 53 1.20 6.43 33.85
C ARG A 53 0.30 6.32 32.62
N ASP A 54 0.75 6.73 31.43
CA ASP A 54 -0.09 6.67 30.24
C ASP A 54 -0.04 5.29 29.58
N CYS A 55 -1.04 4.46 29.90
CA CYS A 55 -1.26 3.15 29.29
C CYS A 55 -2.24 3.18 28.11
N SER A 56 -2.57 4.36 27.55
CA SER A 56 -3.44 4.44 26.38
C SER A 56 -2.77 3.80 25.15
N PRO A 57 -3.54 3.18 24.24
CA PRO A 57 -3.01 2.67 22.98
C PRO A 57 -2.24 3.74 22.21
N ALA A 58 -1.10 3.36 21.66
CA ALA A 58 -0.30 4.24 20.82
C ALA A 58 -0.61 3.93 19.36
N TRP A 59 -0.82 4.98 18.57
CA TRP A 59 -1.09 4.80 17.15
C TRP A 59 -0.54 5.96 16.33
N TRP A 60 -0.16 5.62 15.09
CA TRP A 60 0.20 6.53 14.03
C TRP A 60 -0.55 6.10 12.77
N MET A 61 -1.15 7.06 12.08
CA MET A 61 -2.00 6.82 10.92
C MET A 61 -1.58 7.73 9.78
N PHE A 62 -1.40 7.13 8.61
CA PHE A 62 -1.21 7.82 7.35
C PHE A 62 -2.45 7.68 6.46
N GLN A 63 -2.90 8.78 5.88
CA GLN A 63 -4.00 8.85 4.93
C GLN A 63 -3.49 9.31 3.57
N PHE A 64 -3.76 8.53 2.51
CA PHE A 64 -3.47 8.97 1.15
C PHE A 64 -4.38 10.13 0.73
N SER A 65 -3.82 11.16 0.09
CA SER A 65 -4.58 12.33 -0.37
C SER A 65 -5.45 12.04 -1.60
N PHE A 66 -5.14 10.97 -2.33
CA PHE A 66 -5.79 10.59 -3.59
C PHE A 66 -6.75 9.38 -3.44
N GLY A 67 -7.07 8.96 -2.21
CA GLY A 67 -7.97 7.85 -1.93
C GLY A 67 -7.27 6.50 -1.85
N LEU A 68 -7.79 5.48 -2.55
CA LEU A 68 -7.26 4.11 -2.44
C LEU A 68 -5.92 3.94 -3.19
N ALA A 69 -4.99 3.25 -2.55
CA ALA A 69 -3.72 2.80 -3.13
C ALA A 69 -3.58 1.29 -2.97
N TYR A 70 -3.03 0.60 -3.96
CA TYR A 70 -2.56 -0.77 -3.80
C TYR A 70 -1.13 -0.73 -3.29
N ILE A 71 -0.93 -1.26 -2.08
CA ILE A 71 0.36 -1.32 -1.41
C ILE A 71 1.01 -2.66 -1.75
N THR A 72 2.32 -2.66 -1.95
CA THR A 72 3.11 -3.90 -2.08
C THR A 72 3.88 -4.19 -0.81
N ASP A 73 4.45 -3.14 -0.24
CA ASP A 73 5.28 -3.22 0.95
C ASP A 73 5.35 -1.87 1.67
N ILE A 74 5.61 -1.95 2.97
CA ILE A 74 5.79 -0.81 3.84
C ILE A 74 7.13 -1.03 4.53
N THR A 75 8.05 -0.07 4.39
CA THR A 75 9.34 -0.11 5.07
C THR A 75 9.35 0.90 6.20
N ILE A 76 9.53 0.43 7.43
CA ILE A 76 9.65 1.27 8.62
C ILE A 76 11.14 1.45 8.94
N TYR A 77 11.52 2.70 9.19
CA TYR A 77 12.85 3.10 9.65
C TYR A 77 12.75 3.62 11.08
N TYR A 78 13.43 2.94 12.00
CA TYR A 78 13.46 3.27 13.42
C TYR A 78 14.69 4.09 13.80
N GLY A 79 14.60 4.78 14.94
CA GLY A 79 15.76 5.37 15.60
C GLY A 79 16.68 4.29 16.13
N LYS A 80 17.98 4.37 15.82
CA LYS A 80 18.99 3.33 16.11
C LYS A 80 19.00 2.82 17.56
N ASN A 81 18.64 3.68 18.51
CA ASN A 81 18.68 3.36 19.95
C ASN A 81 17.33 2.98 20.56
N PHE A 82 16.24 3.00 19.78
CA PHE A 82 14.87 2.90 20.32
C PHE A 82 14.01 1.83 19.65
N ALA A 83 14.58 1.07 18.70
CA ALA A 83 13.91 -0.05 18.04
C ALA A 83 13.35 -1.07 19.05
N HIS A 84 14.04 -1.32 20.17
CA HIS A 84 13.60 -2.20 21.25
C HIS A 84 12.26 -1.85 21.91
N ARG A 85 11.76 -0.64 21.70
CA ARG A 85 10.51 -0.17 22.31
C ARG A 85 9.29 -0.44 21.45
N MET A 86 9.50 -0.99 20.26
CA MET A 86 8.47 -1.16 19.24
C MET A 86 7.94 -2.59 19.22
N ASP A 87 8.22 -3.41 20.23
CA ASP A 87 7.78 -4.81 20.28
C ASP A 87 6.26 -4.91 20.44
N GLY A 88 5.64 -5.86 19.74
CA GLY A 88 4.21 -6.16 19.87
C GLY A 88 3.26 -5.25 19.08
N PHE A 89 3.79 -4.38 18.22
CA PHE A 89 2.97 -3.53 17.36
C PHE A 89 2.25 -4.31 16.26
N LYS A 90 1.17 -3.73 15.75
CA LYS A 90 0.43 -4.21 14.59
C LYS A 90 0.39 -3.14 13.50
N LEU A 91 0.50 -3.58 12.25
CA LEU A 91 0.39 -2.71 11.09
C LEU A 91 -0.83 -3.11 10.25
N TYR A 92 -1.74 -2.16 10.07
CA TYR A 92 -2.98 -2.35 9.33
C TYR A 92 -2.98 -1.53 8.04
N LEU A 93 -3.60 -2.12 7.01
CA LEU A 93 -4.03 -1.42 5.81
C LEU A 93 -5.56 -1.49 5.75
N THR A 94 -6.21 -0.33 5.67
CA THR A 94 -7.68 -0.26 5.82
C THR A 94 -8.29 0.90 5.03
N ASN A 95 -9.62 0.87 4.88
CA ASN A 95 -10.42 1.93 4.27
C ASN A 95 -11.10 2.81 5.32
N ALA A 96 -10.90 2.54 6.61
CA ALA A 96 -11.52 3.26 7.72
C ALA A 96 -10.46 3.85 8.66
N SER A 97 -10.73 5.02 9.21
CA SER A 97 -9.86 5.70 10.20
C SER A 97 -10.20 5.36 11.65
N THR A 98 -10.78 4.18 11.89
CA THR A 98 -11.22 3.77 13.24
C THR A 98 -10.04 3.30 14.09
N ILE A 99 -10.09 3.62 15.40
CA ILE A 99 -9.12 3.16 16.40
C ILE A 99 -9.91 2.46 17.53
N PRO A 100 -9.66 1.17 17.84
CA PRO A 100 -8.65 0.29 17.24
C PRO A 100 -8.93 0.00 15.75
N PRO A 101 -7.88 -0.26 14.94
CA PRO A 101 -8.04 -0.50 13.51
C PRO A 101 -8.81 -1.79 13.22
N VAL A 102 -9.63 -1.74 12.18
CA VAL A 102 -10.21 -2.92 11.52
C VAL A 102 -9.71 -2.97 10.09
N GLY A 103 -9.66 -4.15 9.48
CA GLY A 103 -9.24 -4.31 8.08
C GLY A 103 -8.15 -5.35 7.92
N TYR A 104 -7.30 -5.14 6.92
CA TYR A 104 -6.24 -6.08 6.58
C TYR A 104 -5.03 -5.89 7.51
N LEU A 105 -4.70 -6.92 8.28
CA LEU A 105 -3.51 -6.96 9.12
C LEU A 105 -2.30 -7.29 8.23
N CYS A 106 -1.46 -6.30 7.94
CA CYS A 106 -0.23 -6.48 7.17
C CYS A 106 0.82 -7.25 7.98
N TYR A 107 0.93 -6.92 9.28
CA TYR A 107 1.96 -7.44 10.15
C TYR A 107 1.54 -7.36 11.61
N GLU A 108 1.95 -8.36 12.37
CA GLU A 108 1.89 -8.39 13.83
C GLU A 108 3.27 -8.81 14.33
N ASP A 109 3.84 -7.94 15.15
CA ASP A 109 5.12 -8.21 15.77
C ASP A 109 4.94 -9.24 16.90
N THR A 110 5.63 -10.37 16.77
CA THR A 110 5.54 -11.50 17.71
C THR A 110 6.91 -11.93 18.24
N ASP A 111 7.97 -11.22 17.83
CA ASP A 111 9.34 -11.61 18.14
C ASP A 111 9.74 -11.08 19.54
N PRO A 112 10.25 -11.92 20.45
CA PRO A 112 10.79 -11.47 21.73
C PRO A 112 12.17 -10.78 21.62
N GLY A 113 12.64 -10.50 20.40
CA GLY A 113 13.93 -9.87 20.11
C GLY A 113 13.79 -8.50 19.44
N TYR A 114 14.86 -7.70 19.50
CA TYR A 114 14.84 -6.35 18.95
C TYR A 114 14.51 -6.33 17.45
N PRO A 115 13.52 -5.55 16.99
CA PRO A 115 13.21 -5.45 15.58
C PRO A 115 14.40 -4.86 14.81
N ASN A 116 14.57 -5.30 13.55
CA ASN A 116 15.59 -4.74 12.68
C ASN A 116 15.38 -3.22 12.55
N ILE A 117 16.48 -2.44 12.64
CA ILE A 117 16.47 -0.97 12.51
C ILE A 117 15.72 -0.50 11.24
N THR A 118 15.72 -1.35 10.21
CA THR A 118 14.85 -1.22 9.04
C THR A 118 14.03 -2.48 8.88
N GLN A 119 12.71 -2.34 8.87
CA GLN A 119 11.78 -3.45 8.74
C GLN A 119 10.97 -3.29 7.46
N ASN A 120 11.18 -4.21 6.50
CA ASN A 120 10.40 -4.27 5.27
C ASN A 120 9.25 -5.27 5.45
N ILE A 121 8.02 -4.78 5.39
CA ILE A 121 6.80 -5.53 5.62
C ILE A 121 6.05 -5.64 4.30
N ALA A 122 5.92 -6.86 3.77
CA ALA A 122 5.06 -7.09 2.61
C ALA A 122 3.59 -6.86 2.98
N CYS A 123 2.87 -6.05 2.22
CA CYS A 123 1.44 -5.83 2.41
C CYS A 123 0.73 -5.67 1.08
N ASN A 124 0.37 -6.79 0.45
CA ASN A 124 -0.18 -6.86 -0.91
C ASN A 124 -1.71 -6.66 -0.94
N GLN A 125 -2.17 -5.45 -0.62
CA GLN A 125 -3.60 -5.13 -0.61
C GLN A 125 -3.87 -3.64 -0.89
N LEU A 126 -5.13 -3.30 -1.17
CA LEU A 126 -5.67 -1.96 -1.28
C LEU A 126 -6.09 -1.39 0.07
N GLY A 127 -5.76 -0.13 0.30
CA GLY A 127 -6.26 0.64 1.43
C GLY A 127 -6.20 2.13 1.18
N GLN A 128 -6.88 2.88 2.04
CA GLN A 128 -6.79 4.34 2.12
C GLN A 128 -5.92 4.81 3.29
N TYR A 129 -5.78 3.96 4.32
CA TYR A 129 -5.07 4.27 5.54
C TYR A 129 -4.05 3.17 5.86
N VAL A 130 -2.83 3.58 6.21
CA VAL A 130 -1.85 2.72 6.88
C VAL A 130 -1.84 3.11 8.35
N ILE A 131 -2.06 2.15 9.25
CA ILE A 131 -2.14 2.41 10.69
C ILE A 131 -1.18 1.51 11.44
N TYR A 132 -0.19 2.12 12.07
CA TYR A 132 0.59 1.52 13.16
C TYR A 132 -0.24 1.61 14.43
N PHE A 133 -0.43 0.49 15.11
CA PHE A 133 -1.23 0.40 16.33
C PHE A 133 -0.56 -0.50 17.33
N ASP A 134 -0.39 0.01 18.55
CA ASP A 134 0.29 -0.68 19.62
C ASP A 134 -0.50 -0.57 20.94
N THR A 135 -0.57 -1.70 21.62
CA THR A 135 -1.19 -1.89 22.93
C THR A 135 -0.27 -2.63 23.90
N SER A 136 0.95 -2.98 23.45
CA SER A 136 1.91 -3.72 24.24
C SER A 136 2.35 -2.87 25.44
N ARG A 137 2.58 -3.56 26.56
CA ARG A 137 3.17 -2.97 27.76
C ARG A 137 4.57 -3.52 27.86
N SER A 138 5.55 -2.64 28.00
CA SER A 138 6.92 -3.04 28.28
C SER A 138 7.14 -3.04 29.78
N ASP A 139 7.39 -4.24 30.31
CA ASP A 139 7.73 -4.47 31.71
C ASP A 139 9.27 -4.54 31.85
N GLU A 140 9.94 -3.39 31.77
CA GLU A 140 11.38 -3.31 32.07
C GLU A 140 11.60 -3.13 33.58
N GLY A 141 11.58 -4.24 34.32
CA GLY A 141 11.87 -4.25 35.76
C GLY A 141 10.77 -3.59 36.60
N SER A 142 11.08 -2.46 37.26
CA SER A 142 10.12 -1.74 38.13
C SER A 142 9.37 -0.60 37.44
N PHE A 143 9.62 -0.37 36.14
CA PHE A 143 8.96 0.67 35.36
C PHE A 143 8.01 0.03 34.35
N ILE A 144 6.72 0.33 34.48
CA ILE A 144 5.72 -0.01 33.46
C ILE A 144 5.72 1.14 32.46
N SER A 145 6.20 0.88 31.23
CA SER A 145 6.00 1.82 30.13
C SER A 145 4.79 1.40 29.31
N GLY A 146 3.93 2.37 29.00
CA GLY A 146 2.81 2.16 28.09
C GLY A 146 3.28 2.02 26.63
N PRO A 147 2.34 1.75 25.72
CA PRO A 147 2.63 1.61 24.29
C PRO A 147 3.27 2.89 23.72
N ILE A 148 4.17 2.74 22.74
CA ILE A 148 4.95 3.86 22.17
C ILE A 148 4.82 3.91 20.64
N VAL A 149 4.81 5.12 20.09
CA VAL A 149 5.11 5.37 18.67
C VAL A 149 6.48 6.03 18.63
N GLU A 150 7.41 5.45 17.88
CA GLU A 150 8.69 6.07 17.54
C GLU A 150 9.10 5.71 16.11
N LEU A 151 8.50 6.41 15.13
CA LEU A 151 8.67 6.12 13.71
C LEU A 151 9.45 7.25 13.05
N CYS A 152 10.63 6.97 12.50
CA CYS A 152 11.46 8.02 11.92
C CYS A 152 11.26 8.23 10.43
N TYR A 153 10.94 7.16 9.70
CA TYR A 153 10.43 7.26 8.33
C TYR A 153 9.62 6.01 8.01
N VAL A 154 8.52 6.15 7.29
CA VAL A 154 7.67 5.05 6.84
C VAL A 154 7.54 5.17 5.33
N ALA A 155 8.30 4.36 4.59
CA ALA A 155 8.21 4.31 3.14
C ALA A 155 7.08 3.36 2.72
N ILE A 156 5.98 3.92 2.25
CA ILE A 156 4.82 3.17 1.77
C ILE A 156 4.94 3.01 0.25
N ASN A 157 5.20 1.79 -0.23
CA ASN A 157 5.46 1.52 -1.63
C ASN A 157 4.25 0.87 -2.30
N GLY A 158 3.88 1.35 -3.49
CA GLY A 158 2.74 0.84 -4.22
C GLY A 158 2.41 1.64 -5.47
N CYS A 159 1.13 1.59 -5.86
CA CYS A 159 0.55 2.44 -6.89
C CYS A 159 -0.81 2.97 -6.43
N ASN A 160 -1.20 4.14 -6.95
CA ASN A 160 -2.58 4.60 -6.86
C ASN A 160 -3.52 3.58 -7.51
N LYS A 161 -4.78 3.56 -7.05
CA LYS A 161 -5.84 2.78 -7.69
C LYS A 161 -5.85 3.05 -9.22
N GLY A 162 -5.89 1.98 -10.00
CA GLY A 162 -5.98 2.08 -11.46
C GLY A 162 -4.64 2.17 -12.20
N ALA A 163 -3.50 2.07 -11.51
CA ALA A 163 -2.18 2.13 -12.13
C ALA A 163 -1.29 0.93 -11.79
N TRP A 164 -0.39 0.59 -12.70
CA TRP A 164 0.62 -0.45 -12.56
C TRP A 164 1.85 -0.17 -13.45
N GLY A 165 2.77 -1.12 -13.47
CA GLY A 165 3.95 -1.07 -14.31
C GLY A 165 5.06 -0.23 -13.69
N ARG A 166 6.04 0.15 -14.51
CA ARG A 166 7.20 0.91 -14.03
C ARG A 166 6.75 2.30 -13.59
N ASN A 167 7.01 2.66 -12.33
CA ASN A 167 6.60 3.93 -11.73
C ASN A 167 5.08 4.20 -11.81
N CYS A 168 4.26 3.15 -11.85
CA CYS A 168 2.79 3.28 -11.99
C CYS A 168 2.36 4.06 -13.24
N ALA A 169 3.13 3.98 -14.34
CA ALA A 169 2.89 4.74 -15.56
C ALA A 169 1.76 4.14 -16.43
N ASP A 170 1.44 2.86 -16.25
CA ASP A 170 0.48 2.15 -17.07
C ASP A 170 -0.88 2.10 -16.38
N ALA A 171 -1.95 2.31 -17.15
CA ALA A 171 -3.31 2.15 -16.63
C ALA A 171 -3.63 0.66 -16.45
N CYS A 172 -4.32 0.31 -15.35
CA CYS A 172 -4.84 -1.02 -15.13
C CYS A 172 -5.71 -1.47 -16.31
N PRO A 173 -5.72 -2.77 -16.64
CA PRO A 173 -6.65 -3.30 -17.63
C PRO A 173 -8.08 -2.86 -17.29
N SER A 174 -8.80 -2.30 -18.28
CA SER A 174 -10.13 -1.74 -18.08
C SER A 174 -11.17 -2.76 -17.61
N LYS A 175 -10.86 -4.05 -17.75
CA LYS A 175 -11.67 -5.17 -17.28
C LYS A 175 -11.42 -5.55 -15.84
N CYS A 176 -10.34 -5.09 -15.19
CA CYS A 176 -10.19 -5.37 -13.77
C CYS A 176 -11.36 -4.73 -13.00
N ILE A 177 -12.01 -5.51 -12.13
CA ILE A 177 -13.12 -4.99 -11.33
C ILE A 177 -12.64 -3.75 -10.57
N ASN A 178 -13.38 -2.65 -10.69
CA ASN A 178 -13.04 -1.34 -10.13
C ASN A 178 -11.67 -0.78 -10.56
N GLN A 179 -11.09 -1.27 -11.67
CA GLN A 179 -9.72 -0.99 -12.12
C GLN A 179 -8.66 -1.33 -11.05
N HIS A 180 -8.84 -2.47 -10.38
CA HIS A 180 -7.90 -2.95 -9.38
C HIS A 180 -6.98 -4.00 -9.95
N CYS A 181 -5.72 -3.60 -10.15
CA CYS A 181 -4.68 -4.49 -10.63
C CYS A 181 -3.44 -4.41 -9.75
N HIS A 182 -2.62 -5.46 -9.82
CA HIS A 182 -1.43 -5.60 -9.02
C HIS A 182 -0.31 -4.72 -9.62
N PRO A 183 0.36 -3.87 -8.81
CA PRO A 183 1.30 -2.84 -9.28
C PRO A 183 2.42 -3.36 -10.18
N LYS A 184 2.90 -4.59 -9.97
CA LYS A 184 4.10 -5.08 -10.68
C LYS A 184 3.81 -5.68 -12.05
N ASN A 185 2.64 -6.28 -12.23
CA ASN A 185 2.34 -7.13 -13.41
C ASN A 185 0.98 -6.83 -14.04
N GLY A 186 0.18 -5.91 -13.49
CA GLY A 186 -1.11 -5.51 -14.03
C GLY A 186 -2.21 -6.57 -13.88
N SER A 187 -1.95 -7.63 -13.11
CA SER A 187 -2.88 -8.73 -12.88
C SER A 187 -4.07 -8.25 -12.05
N CYS A 188 -5.32 -8.54 -12.44
CA CYS A 188 -6.49 -8.07 -11.69
C CYS A 188 -6.54 -8.69 -10.29
N VAL A 189 -6.74 -7.87 -9.27
CA VAL A 189 -6.68 -8.30 -7.86
C VAL A 189 -8.01 -8.91 -7.41
N TRP A 190 -9.12 -8.32 -7.85
CA TRP A 190 -10.48 -8.78 -7.53
C TRP A 190 -11.13 -9.52 -8.69
N GLY A 191 -10.32 -10.00 -9.64
CA GLY A 191 -10.81 -10.57 -10.88
C GLY A 191 -11.23 -9.52 -11.91
N CYS A 192 -11.91 -9.99 -12.95
CA CYS A 192 -12.22 -9.24 -14.15
C CYS A 192 -13.73 -9.19 -14.38
N ASP A 193 -14.22 -8.06 -14.89
CA ASP A 193 -15.52 -7.94 -15.53
C ASP A 193 -15.44 -8.68 -16.88
N PRO A 194 -16.20 -9.77 -17.06
CA PRO A 194 -16.04 -10.65 -18.20
C PRO A 194 -16.78 -10.16 -19.46
N GLN A 195 -17.18 -8.88 -19.53
CA GLN A 195 -17.81 -8.32 -20.73
C GLN A 195 -17.05 -8.67 -22.02
N ASN A 196 -17.77 -9.25 -22.98
CA ASN A 196 -17.29 -9.74 -24.28
C ASN A 196 -16.39 -10.98 -24.24
N CYS A 197 -16.12 -11.55 -23.06
CA CYS A 197 -15.59 -12.90 -22.96
C CYS A 197 -16.66 -13.92 -23.31
N VAL A 198 -16.27 -14.99 -24.00
CA VAL A 198 -17.16 -16.14 -24.18
C VAL A 198 -17.55 -16.70 -22.81
N ASN A 199 -18.83 -17.02 -22.64
CA ASN A 199 -19.41 -17.57 -21.41
C ASN A 199 -19.15 -16.75 -20.14
N ASN A 200 -18.84 -15.46 -20.28
CA ASN A 200 -18.44 -14.59 -19.17
C ASN A 200 -17.27 -15.17 -18.35
N LYS A 201 -16.35 -15.91 -18.98
CA LYS A 201 -15.19 -16.50 -18.32
C LYS A 201 -13.92 -15.72 -18.60
N CYS A 202 -13.28 -15.28 -17.53
CA CYS A 202 -11.97 -14.67 -17.57
C CYS A 202 -11.10 -15.21 -16.44
N ASP A 203 -9.80 -15.24 -16.68
CA ASP A 203 -8.82 -15.69 -15.70
C ASP A 203 -8.72 -14.64 -14.59
N LYS A 204 -8.95 -15.06 -13.35
CA LYS A 204 -9.03 -14.15 -12.20
C LYS A 204 -7.71 -13.42 -11.91
N HIS A 205 -6.59 -13.97 -12.35
CA HIS A 205 -5.28 -13.37 -12.11
C HIS A 205 -4.92 -12.45 -13.27
N THR A 206 -4.93 -12.94 -14.50
CA THR A 206 -4.47 -12.20 -15.67
C THR A 206 -5.53 -11.25 -16.23
N GLY A 207 -6.81 -11.47 -15.91
CA GLY A 207 -7.94 -10.74 -16.51
C GLY A 207 -8.27 -11.17 -17.94
N SER A 208 -7.55 -12.15 -18.50
CA SER A 208 -7.71 -12.58 -19.90
C SER A 208 -8.94 -13.47 -20.08
N CYS A 209 -9.67 -13.33 -21.18
CA CYS A 209 -10.80 -14.20 -21.50
C CYS A 209 -10.27 -15.60 -21.86
N THR A 210 -10.57 -16.61 -21.02
CA THR A 210 -9.99 -17.95 -21.16
C THR A 210 -10.57 -18.74 -22.33
N GLU A 211 -11.79 -18.40 -22.74
CA GLU A 211 -12.50 -19.04 -23.85
C GLU A 211 -12.58 -18.13 -25.09
N GLY A 212 -11.77 -17.06 -25.12
CA GLY A 212 -11.75 -16.10 -26.23
C GLY A 212 -12.87 -15.06 -26.17
N CYS A 213 -13.09 -14.41 -27.31
CA CYS A 213 -13.99 -13.25 -27.43
C CYS A 213 -15.30 -13.60 -28.13
N VAL A 214 -16.40 -12.97 -27.71
CA VAL A 214 -17.64 -12.97 -28.50
C VAL A 214 -17.42 -12.27 -29.83
N THR A 215 -18.24 -12.61 -30.83
CA THR A 215 -18.14 -12.08 -32.20
C THR A 215 -18.02 -10.56 -32.23
N GLY A 216 -17.04 -10.04 -32.99
CA GLY A 216 -16.80 -8.61 -33.14
C GLY A 216 -15.76 -8.02 -32.17
N TRP A 217 -15.13 -8.85 -31.33
CA TRP A 217 -14.07 -8.45 -30.42
C TRP A 217 -12.84 -9.33 -30.55
N VAL A 218 -11.66 -8.77 -30.31
CA VAL A 218 -10.36 -9.46 -30.42
C VAL A 218 -9.39 -9.05 -29.31
N GLY A 219 -8.29 -9.81 -29.17
CA GLY A 219 -7.24 -9.63 -28.18
C GLY A 219 -7.46 -10.43 -26.90
N PRO A 220 -6.44 -10.54 -26.01
CA PRO A 220 -6.52 -11.36 -24.80
C PRO A 220 -7.61 -10.92 -23.81
N PHE A 221 -8.05 -9.66 -23.89
CA PHE A 221 -9.05 -9.05 -23.00
C PHE A 221 -10.37 -8.67 -23.70
N CYS A 222 -10.54 -9.04 -24.99
CA CYS A 222 -11.75 -8.76 -25.78
C CYS A 222 -12.23 -7.30 -25.76
N ASN A 223 -11.26 -6.38 -25.83
CA ASN A 223 -11.47 -4.93 -25.74
C ASN A 223 -11.13 -4.17 -27.03
N LYS A 224 -10.73 -4.88 -28.09
CA LYS A 224 -10.44 -4.28 -29.40
C LYS A 224 -11.49 -4.76 -30.40
N LYS A 225 -12.02 -3.85 -31.21
CA LYS A 225 -12.73 -4.26 -32.43
C LYS A 225 -11.70 -4.69 -33.48
N PRO A 226 -11.94 -5.79 -34.21
CA PRO A 226 -11.08 -6.14 -35.34
C PRO A 226 -11.09 -5.00 -36.36
N ARG A 227 -9.93 -4.68 -36.94
CA ARG A 227 -9.86 -3.72 -38.05
C ARG A 227 -10.58 -4.34 -39.23
N THR A 228 -11.67 -3.72 -39.69
CA THR A 228 -12.32 -4.08 -40.95
C THR A 228 -11.51 -3.50 -42.10
N CYS A 229 -10.76 -4.35 -42.81
CA CYS A 229 -10.26 -3.99 -44.14
C CYS A 229 -11.42 -4.09 -45.12
N ASN A 230 -11.97 -2.96 -45.55
CA ASN A 230 -12.87 -2.92 -46.69
C ASN A 230 -12.04 -3.19 -47.96
N VAL A 231 -12.07 -4.42 -48.46
CA VAL A 231 -11.52 -4.73 -49.78
C VAL A 231 -12.51 -4.20 -50.81
N GLN A 232 -12.21 -3.05 -51.40
CA GLN A 232 -12.98 -2.53 -52.52
C GLN A 232 -12.60 -3.35 -53.77
N ILE A 233 -13.37 -4.41 -54.04
CA ILE A 233 -13.21 -5.18 -55.27
C ILE A 233 -13.69 -4.29 -56.42
N LEU A 234 -12.77 -3.56 -57.04
CA LEU A 234 -12.98 -2.93 -58.34
C LEU A 234 -13.23 -4.05 -59.35
N GLY A 235 -14.49 -4.17 -59.77
CA GLY A 235 -14.96 -5.20 -60.70
C GLY A 235 -14.10 -5.26 -61.96
N LEU A 236 -13.63 -6.46 -62.28
CA LEU A 236 -13.10 -6.82 -63.59
C LEU A 236 -14.22 -6.62 -64.62
N LYS A 237 -14.08 -5.63 -65.51
CA LYS A 237 -14.78 -5.66 -66.80
C LYS A 237 -14.15 -6.79 -67.61
N LEU A 238 -14.88 -7.88 -67.78
CA LEU A 238 -14.61 -8.84 -68.84
C LEU A 238 -14.95 -8.20 -70.18
N SER A 239 -14.05 -8.43 -71.14
CA SER A 239 -13.99 -7.94 -72.52
C SER A 239 -15.31 -7.89 -73.27
#